data_AF-A0A9E2KWY0-F1
#
_entry.id   AF-A0A9E2KWY0-F1
#
_cell.length_a   1.000
_cell.length_b   1.000
_cell.length_c   1.000
_cell.angle_alpha   90.00
_cell.angle_beta   90.00
_cell.angle_gamma   90.00
#
_symmetry.space_group_name_H-M   'P 1'
#
loop_
_entity.id
_entity.type
_entity.pdbx_description
1 polymer ?
#
loop_
_entity_poly.entity_id
_entity_poly.type
_entity_poly.pdbx_seq_one_letter_code
_entity_poly.pdbx_strand_id
1 'polypeptide(L)'
;MMLCEKTYKLYLRILKEFLENKSQILNDHILINKYFDNLPATSQRTAIAALKYFKNDFNLTEDEINQLKKNYKKHLNKKEFYYMNADHINKLKIYLATVDLKNKLILNILFDLGVRKFEVAKVVEQYLKSRNNEFNIIGKKGTIRKIYLTKNIEYLFKKSLLEFDEKIILKWTNLDQVYRITKKCFEYIGFNGACHDFRRHFAQNLDEKGERLSVIKTLMGHSNIATTSIYIKQNDNELRQVINNQHKQKPVVDVKHHIELTNRCEELLNSINAKDEMIQNLLIKIESLVQDNQNLKNELSELNNKFKRLKNSNSYSKEIKRIDSL
;
A
#
# COMPACT_ATOMS: atom_id res chain seq x y z
N MET A 1 2.81 40.87 -0.61
CA MET A 1 2.23 39.52 -0.38
C MET A 1 3.07 38.84 0.68
N MET A 2 2.53 38.59 1.88
CA MET A 2 3.31 37.97 2.96
C MET A 2 3.69 36.53 2.57
N LEU A 3 4.98 36.23 2.61
CA LEU A 3 5.51 34.87 2.46
C LEU A 3 5.23 34.08 3.73
N CYS A 4 5.05 32.76 3.62
CA CYS A 4 5.05 31.91 4.82
C CYS A 4 6.45 31.88 5.45
N GLU A 5 6.52 31.74 6.78
CA GLU A 5 7.76 31.84 7.55
C GLU A 5 8.88 30.94 7.03
N LYS A 6 8.56 29.69 6.62
CA LYS A 6 9.53 28.76 6.02
C LYS A 6 10.12 29.30 4.71
N THR A 7 9.29 29.92 3.86
CA THR A 7 9.75 30.51 2.58
C THR A 7 10.56 31.76 2.83
N TYR A 8 10.16 32.59 3.80
CA TYR A 8 10.90 33.79 4.18
C TYR A 8 12.29 33.46 4.75
N LYS A 9 12.39 32.49 5.67
CA LYS A 9 13.68 31.98 6.19
C LYS A 9 14.59 31.43 5.08
N LEU A 10 14.01 30.70 4.13
CA LEU A 10 14.77 30.22 2.96
C LEU A 10 15.29 31.38 2.10
N TYR A 11 14.46 32.39 1.86
CA TYR A 11 14.86 33.57 1.09
C TYR A 11 15.94 34.37 1.81
N LEU A 12 15.85 34.55 3.12
CA LEU A 12 16.89 35.18 3.94
C LEU A 12 18.21 34.41 3.91
N ARG A 13 18.18 33.08 3.90
CA ARG A 13 19.42 32.28 3.79
C ARG A 13 20.10 32.50 2.45
N ILE A 14 19.33 32.45 1.35
CA ILE A 14 19.84 32.73 0.01
C ILE A 14 20.37 34.17 -0.08
N LEU A 15 19.70 35.11 0.59
CA LEU A 15 20.13 36.50 0.67
C LEU A 15 21.47 36.65 1.40
N LYS A 16 21.63 35.96 2.53
CA LYS A 16 22.85 35.96 3.33
C LYS A 16 24.03 35.39 2.53
N GLU A 17 23.83 34.24 1.88
CA GLU A 17 24.83 33.63 0.99
C GLU A 17 25.20 34.59 -0.17
N PHE A 18 24.23 35.30 -0.73
CA PHE A 18 24.46 36.30 -1.78
C PHE A 18 25.27 37.50 -1.25
N LEU A 19 24.92 38.04 -0.09
CA LEU A 19 25.59 39.19 0.55
C LEU A 19 27.00 38.88 1.03
N GLU A 20 27.27 37.68 1.55
CA GLU A 20 28.61 37.26 1.98
C GLU A 20 29.62 37.30 0.82
N ASN A 21 29.14 37.03 -0.41
CA ASN A 21 29.96 37.12 -1.62
C ASN A 21 30.16 38.56 -2.13
N LYS A 22 29.41 39.56 -1.63
CA LYS A 22 29.46 40.97 -2.07
C LYS A 22 30.75 41.69 -1.66
N SER A 23 31.47 41.18 -0.67
CA SER A 23 32.72 41.76 -0.16
C SER A 23 33.90 41.74 -1.16
N GLN A 24 33.77 41.09 -2.32
CA GLN A 24 34.85 40.97 -3.32
C GLN A 24 34.57 41.65 -4.67
N ILE A 25 33.36 42.15 -4.94
CA ILE A 25 32.96 42.61 -6.27
C ILE A 25 32.10 43.88 -6.16
N LEU A 26 32.63 45.00 -6.68
CA LEU A 26 31.96 46.32 -6.67
C LEU A 26 30.78 46.42 -7.66
N ASN A 27 30.71 45.53 -8.66
CA ASN A 27 29.67 45.53 -9.69
C ASN A 27 28.64 44.42 -9.42
N ASP A 28 27.44 44.83 -8.98
CA ASP A 28 26.36 43.92 -8.57
C ASP A 28 25.98 42.93 -9.70
N HIS A 29 26.11 43.29 -10.98
CA HIS A 29 25.82 42.36 -12.09
C HIS A 29 26.78 41.18 -12.20
N ILE A 30 28.08 41.45 -12.02
CA ILE A 30 29.13 40.42 -12.14
C ILE A 30 29.03 39.45 -10.97
N LEU A 31 28.75 39.97 -9.78
CA LEU A 31 28.51 39.20 -8.56
C LEU A 31 27.31 38.25 -8.72
N ILE A 32 26.20 38.77 -9.26
CA ILE A 32 24.98 38.00 -9.46
C ILE A 32 25.24 36.84 -10.42
N ASN A 33 25.81 37.07 -11.60
CA ASN A 33 26.07 35.98 -12.56
C ASN A 33 26.98 34.89 -11.97
N LYS A 34 28.05 35.28 -11.27
CA LYS A 34 28.98 34.34 -10.61
C LYS A 34 28.31 33.51 -9.50
N TYR A 35 27.44 34.11 -8.70
CA TYR A 35 26.64 33.41 -7.70
C TYR A 35 25.67 32.41 -8.34
N PHE A 36 24.99 32.82 -9.42
CA PHE A 36 24.06 31.96 -10.15
C PHE A 36 24.76 30.79 -10.82
N ASP A 37 25.93 30.98 -11.42
CA ASP A 37 26.67 29.93 -12.11
C ASP A 37 27.05 28.75 -11.21
N ASN A 38 27.31 29.05 -9.92
CA ASN A 38 27.65 28.08 -8.89
C ASN A 38 26.44 27.35 -8.28
N LEU A 39 25.22 27.83 -8.53
CA LEU A 39 23.99 27.19 -8.02
C LEU A 39 23.47 26.10 -8.97
N PRO A 40 22.95 24.98 -8.43
CA PRO A 40 22.17 24.02 -9.23
C PRO A 40 20.95 24.71 -9.88
N ALA A 41 20.58 24.29 -11.10
CA ALA A 41 19.49 24.91 -11.87
C ALA A 41 18.12 24.97 -11.11
N THR A 42 17.85 24.01 -10.23
CA THR A 42 16.67 24.03 -9.34
C THR A 42 16.74 25.12 -8.27
N SER A 43 17.93 25.42 -7.78
CA SER A 43 18.21 26.44 -6.76
C SER A 43 18.25 27.84 -7.36
N GLN A 44 18.70 27.99 -8.62
CA GLN A 44 18.68 29.26 -9.35
C GLN A 44 17.26 29.84 -9.44
N ARG A 45 16.23 29.03 -9.70
CA ARG A 45 14.83 29.53 -9.75
C ARG A 45 14.37 30.12 -8.42
N THR A 46 14.69 29.44 -7.32
CA THR A 46 14.35 29.91 -5.97
C THR A 46 15.14 31.17 -5.62
N ALA A 47 16.41 31.24 -6.05
CA ALA A 47 17.24 32.42 -5.84
C ALA A 47 16.75 33.64 -6.63
N ILE A 48 16.32 33.48 -7.88
CA ILE A 48 15.67 34.55 -8.67
C ILE A 48 14.40 35.03 -7.96
N ALA A 49 13.59 34.10 -7.42
CA ALA A 49 12.37 34.46 -6.70
C ALA A 49 12.66 35.22 -5.39
N ALA A 50 13.75 34.87 -4.70
CA ALA A 50 14.21 35.57 -3.51
C ALA A 50 14.74 36.98 -3.83
N LEU A 51 15.59 37.13 -4.85
CA LEU A 51 16.09 38.43 -5.29
C LEU A 51 14.98 39.34 -5.80
N LYS A 52 14.00 38.78 -6.54
CA LYS A 52 12.81 39.54 -6.94
C LYS A 52 11.99 40.02 -5.74
N TYR A 53 11.96 39.25 -4.67
CA TYR A 53 11.25 39.64 -3.45
C TYR A 53 11.96 40.80 -2.72
N PHE A 54 13.30 40.77 -2.66
CA PHE A 54 14.13 41.79 -2.00
C PHE A 54 14.65 42.88 -2.93
N LYS A 55 14.12 43.02 -4.15
CA LYS A 55 14.72 43.88 -5.19
C LYS A 55 14.92 45.34 -4.75
N ASN A 56 14.00 45.88 -3.96
CA ASN A 56 14.06 47.25 -3.46
C ASN A 56 15.15 47.44 -2.41
N ASP A 57 15.41 46.41 -1.59
CA ASP A 57 16.46 46.45 -0.56
C ASP A 57 17.88 46.44 -1.17
N PHE A 58 17.98 46.14 -2.47
CA PHE A 58 19.23 46.02 -3.23
C PHE A 58 19.33 46.99 -4.41
N ASN A 59 18.38 47.92 -4.57
CA ASN A 59 18.28 48.80 -5.74
C ASN A 59 18.32 48.07 -7.09
N LEU A 60 17.78 46.85 -7.14
CA LEU A 60 17.68 46.07 -8.37
C LEU A 60 16.41 46.45 -9.14
N THR A 61 16.58 46.74 -10.42
CA THR A 61 15.51 46.95 -11.38
C THR A 61 14.90 45.63 -11.85
N GLU A 62 13.68 45.69 -12.37
CA GLU A 62 12.99 44.52 -12.89
C GLU A 62 13.69 43.94 -14.14
N ASP A 63 14.37 44.80 -14.92
CA ASP A 63 15.09 44.40 -16.13
C ASP A 63 16.34 43.60 -15.81
N GLU A 64 17.09 43.97 -14.77
CA GLU A 64 18.25 43.24 -14.29
C GLU A 64 17.84 41.84 -13.81
N ILE A 65 16.72 41.73 -13.08
CA ILE A 65 16.15 40.43 -12.66
C ILE A 65 15.70 39.60 -13.87
N ASN A 66 15.15 40.24 -14.91
CA ASN A 66 14.69 39.55 -16.11
C ASN A 66 15.85 39.08 -17.00
N GLN A 67 16.99 39.76 -17.01
CA GLN A 67 18.21 39.28 -17.68
C GLN A 67 18.74 37.99 -17.03
N LEU A 68 18.67 37.85 -15.70
CA LEU A 68 19.02 36.60 -15.02
C LEU A 68 18.12 35.43 -15.42
N LYS A 69 16.85 35.71 -15.71
CA LYS A 69 15.92 34.72 -16.29
C LYS A 69 16.22 34.41 -17.76
N LYS A 70 17.10 35.11 -18.46
CA LYS A 70 17.53 34.71 -19.82
C LYS A 70 18.79 33.85 -19.78
N ASN A 71 19.68 34.10 -18.83
CA ASN A 71 21.00 33.45 -18.72
C ASN A 71 21.03 32.20 -17.83
N TYR A 72 19.95 31.85 -17.14
CA TYR A 72 19.92 30.65 -16.27
C TYR A 72 20.17 29.37 -17.07
N LYS A 73 20.86 28.41 -16.44
CA LYS A 73 21.11 27.08 -17.01
C LYS A 73 19.76 26.42 -17.31
N LYS A 74 19.37 26.33 -18.58
CA LYS A 74 18.24 25.49 -19.00
C LYS A 74 18.55 24.07 -18.54
N HIS A 75 17.61 23.45 -17.82
CA HIS A 75 17.69 22.02 -17.54
C HIS A 75 17.68 21.27 -18.89
N LEU A 76 18.86 20.96 -19.43
CA LEU A 76 19.01 20.20 -20.67
C LEU A 76 18.78 18.70 -20.46
N ASN A 77 18.77 18.24 -19.21
CA ASN A 77 18.49 16.85 -18.93
C ASN A 77 17.00 16.71 -18.56
N LYS A 78 16.21 16.28 -19.54
CA LYS A 78 14.91 15.66 -19.30
C LYS A 78 15.19 14.48 -18.38
N LYS A 79 14.98 14.64 -17.06
CA LYS A 79 15.18 13.54 -16.10
C LYS A 79 14.42 12.34 -16.64
N GLU A 80 15.12 11.27 -16.99
CA GLU A 80 14.48 9.98 -17.17
C GLU A 80 13.78 9.65 -15.86
N PHE A 81 12.46 9.53 -15.92
CA PHE A 81 11.69 9.18 -14.75
C PHE A 81 11.80 7.67 -14.57
N TYR A 82 12.45 7.25 -13.49
CA TYR A 82 12.44 5.85 -13.09
C TYR A 82 11.08 5.50 -12.51
N TYR A 83 10.46 4.45 -13.05
CA TYR A 83 9.19 3.91 -12.57
C TYR A 83 9.44 2.75 -11.62
N MET A 84 8.49 2.49 -10.71
CA MET A 84 8.55 1.31 -9.85
C MET A 84 8.25 0.06 -10.69
N ASN A 85 9.22 -0.86 -10.78
CA ASN A 85 9.07 -2.15 -11.44
C ASN A 85 8.37 -3.16 -10.52
N ALA A 86 8.11 -4.37 -11.04
CA ALA A 86 7.45 -5.43 -10.28
C ALA A 86 8.15 -5.79 -8.96
N ASP A 87 9.49 -5.77 -8.92
CA ASP A 87 10.27 -6.03 -7.70
C ASP A 87 10.02 -4.97 -6.62
N HIS A 88 10.06 -3.69 -6.99
CA HIS A 88 9.72 -2.58 -6.08
C HIS A 88 8.29 -2.74 -5.53
N ILE A 89 7.33 -3.16 -6.35
CA ILE A 89 5.94 -3.38 -5.93
C ILE A 89 5.82 -4.58 -4.99
N ASN A 90 6.55 -5.66 -5.24
CA ASN A 90 6.56 -6.82 -4.34
C ASN A 90 7.17 -6.47 -2.97
N LYS A 91 8.29 -5.75 -2.97
CA LYS A 91 8.90 -5.23 -1.73
C LYS A 91 7.97 -4.28 -1.00
N LEU A 92 7.23 -3.42 -1.72
CA LEU A 92 6.23 -2.54 -1.12
C LEU A 92 5.12 -3.33 -0.43
N LYS A 93 4.60 -4.40 -1.05
CA LYS A 93 3.58 -5.26 -0.44
C LYS A 93 4.07 -5.92 0.85
N ILE A 94 5.30 -6.44 0.84
CA ILE A 94 5.94 -7.01 2.03
C ILE A 94 6.07 -5.93 3.11
N TYR A 95 6.58 -4.75 2.75
CA TYR A 95 6.71 -3.63 3.69
C TYR A 95 5.37 -3.26 4.34
N LEU A 96 4.30 -3.11 3.53
CA LEU A 96 2.95 -2.82 4.01
C LEU A 96 2.38 -3.90 4.94
N ALA A 97 2.83 -5.15 4.84
CA ALA A 97 2.44 -6.22 5.75
C ALA A 97 3.15 -6.11 7.11
N THR A 98 4.33 -5.50 7.17
CA THR A 98 5.19 -5.44 8.37
C THR A 98 5.07 -4.15 9.19
N VAL A 99 4.59 -3.05 8.59
CA VAL A 99 4.50 -1.76 9.28
C VAL A 99 3.28 -1.64 10.20
N ASP A 100 3.35 -0.72 11.15
CA ASP A 100 2.24 -0.37 12.04
C ASP A 100 1.01 0.15 11.28
N LEU A 101 -0.15 0.12 11.95
CA LEU A 101 -1.43 0.50 11.35
C LEU A 101 -1.42 1.93 10.80
N LYS A 102 -0.78 2.85 11.51
CA LYS A 102 -0.57 4.25 11.08
C LYS A 102 0.14 4.33 9.73
N ASN A 103 1.33 3.73 9.61
CA ASN A 103 2.11 3.80 8.39
C ASN A 103 1.41 3.05 7.26
N LYS A 104 0.79 1.91 7.57
CA LYS A 104 0.00 1.12 6.61
C LYS A 104 -1.12 1.95 6.01
N LEU A 105 -1.93 2.61 6.83
CA LEU A 105 -3.02 3.47 6.37
C LEU A 105 -2.51 4.62 5.49
N ILE A 106 -1.48 5.36 5.94
CA ILE A 106 -0.93 6.50 5.19
C ILE A 106 -0.35 6.08 3.84
N LEU A 107 0.42 4.99 3.81
CA LEU A 107 1.04 4.50 2.58
C LEU A 107 -0.02 3.96 1.60
N ASN A 108 -1.05 3.24 2.09
CA ASN A 108 -2.15 2.80 1.23
C ASN A 108 -2.95 4.00 0.68
N ILE A 109 -3.21 5.04 1.47
CA ILE A 109 -3.86 6.27 0.96
C ILE A 109 -3.05 6.89 -0.19
N LEU A 110 -1.73 6.99 -0.04
CA LEU A 110 -0.88 7.56 -1.10
C LEU A 110 -0.80 6.68 -2.34
N PHE A 111 -0.65 5.37 -2.15
CA PHE A 111 -0.43 4.39 -3.20
C PHE A 111 -1.71 4.05 -3.97
N ASP A 112 -2.80 3.73 -3.28
CA ASP A 112 -4.05 3.23 -3.87
C ASP A 112 -5.00 4.34 -4.31
N LEU A 113 -4.88 5.55 -3.76
CA LEU A 113 -5.76 6.67 -4.15
C LEU A 113 -5.04 7.71 -5.00
N GLY A 114 -3.72 7.55 -5.17
CA GLY A 114 -2.88 8.47 -5.92
C GLY A 114 -2.96 9.92 -5.42
N VAL A 115 -3.31 10.17 -4.16
CA VAL A 115 -3.47 11.54 -3.63
C VAL A 115 -2.13 12.22 -3.44
N ARG A 116 -2.13 13.56 -3.42
CA ARG A 116 -0.91 14.32 -3.11
C ARG A 116 -0.64 14.26 -1.61
N LYS A 117 0.63 14.41 -1.21
CA LYS A 117 1.03 14.38 0.20
C LYS A 117 0.25 15.33 1.12
N PHE A 118 -0.13 16.51 0.62
CA PHE A 118 -0.90 17.51 1.37
C PHE A 118 -2.41 17.24 1.39
N GLU A 119 -2.89 16.25 0.64
CA GLU A 119 -4.29 15.84 0.59
C GLU A 119 -4.56 14.65 1.54
N VAL A 120 -3.52 13.95 2.02
CA VAL A 120 -3.67 12.83 2.97
C VAL A 120 -4.46 13.24 4.21
N ALA A 121 -4.11 14.38 4.81
CA ALA A 121 -4.83 14.92 5.97
C ALA A 121 -6.32 15.17 5.68
N LYS A 122 -6.64 15.69 4.48
CA LYS A 122 -8.01 15.94 4.04
C LYS A 122 -8.80 14.66 3.84
N VAL A 123 -8.15 13.61 3.30
CA VAL A 123 -8.78 12.29 3.13
C VAL A 123 -9.17 11.71 4.49
N VAL A 124 -8.23 11.74 5.45
CA VAL A 124 -8.48 11.26 6.81
C VAL A 124 -9.57 12.08 7.49
N GLU A 125 -9.51 13.41 7.43
CA GLU A 125 -10.52 14.30 8.01
C GLU A 125 -11.93 14.05 7.43
N GLN A 126 -12.05 13.94 6.10
CA GLN A 126 -13.36 13.70 5.46
C GLN A 126 -13.94 12.33 5.81
N TYR A 127 -13.11 11.29 5.89
CA TYR A 127 -13.57 9.99 6.36
C TYR A 127 -14.01 10.07 7.84
N LEU A 128 -13.20 10.71 8.68
CA LEU A 128 -13.49 10.94 10.11
C LEU A 128 -14.69 11.87 10.35
N LYS A 129 -15.17 12.60 9.35
CA LYS A 129 -16.43 13.35 9.44
C LYS A 129 -17.64 12.57 8.93
N SER A 130 -17.50 11.91 7.78
CA SER A 130 -18.66 11.36 7.05
C SER A 130 -18.88 9.86 7.26
N ARG A 131 -17.84 9.10 7.62
CA ARG A 131 -17.78 7.62 7.55
C ARG A 131 -18.14 7.06 6.16
N ASN A 132 -18.14 7.89 5.13
CA ASN A 132 -18.46 7.48 3.77
C ASN A 132 -17.23 6.96 3.04
N ASN A 133 -17.46 6.01 2.14
CA ASN A 133 -16.43 5.48 1.24
C ASN A 133 -16.15 6.40 0.05
N GLU A 134 -16.87 7.52 -0.05
CA GLU A 134 -16.60 8.54 -1.05
C GLU A 134 -16.91 9.93 -0.51
N PHE A 135 -16.09 10.90 -0.89
CA PHE A 135 -16.23 12.28 -0.45
C PHE A 135 -15.45 13.22 -1.35
N ASN A 136 -15.83 14.50 -1.31
CA ASN A 136 -15.15 15.55 -2.05
C ASN A 136 -13.98 16.10 -1.24
N ILE A 137 -12.85 16.33 -1.92
CA ILE A 137 -11.72 17.08 -1.37
C ILE A 137 -11.42 18.30 -2.23
N ILE A 138 -10.99 19.38 -1.58
CA ILE A 138 -10.61 20.62 -2.24
C ILE A 138 -9.11 20.60 -2.50
N GLY A 139 -8.73 20.58 -3.78
CA GLY A 139 -7.36 20.65 -4.28
C GLY A 139 -6.78 22.07 -4.33
N LYS A 140 -5.63 22.21 -4.98
CA LYS A 140 -4.97 23.52 -5.18
C LYS A 140 -5.85 24.42 -6.06
N LYS A 141 -5.97 25.70 -5.72
CA LYS A 141 -6.85 26.69 -6.39
C LYS A 141 -8.36 26.41 -6.28
N GLY A 142 -8.80 25.68 -5.26
CA GLY A 142 -10.24 25.46 -5.02
C GLY A 142 -10.89 24.40 -5.91
N THR A 143 -10.12 23.66 -6.71
CA THR A 143 -10.67 22.59 -7.55
C THR A 143 -11.21 21.46 -6.68
N ILE A 144 -12.49 21.16 -6.78
CA ILE A 144 -13.11 20.03 -6.07
C ILE A 144 -12.86 18.75 -6.87
N ARG A 145 -12.46 17.67 -6.20
CA ARG A 145 -12.48 16.33 -6.79
C ARG A 145 -13.07 15.33 -5.80
N LYS A 146 -13.80 14.35 -6.32
CA LYS A 146 -14.33 13.24 -5.54
C LYS A 146 -13.24 12.18 -5.36
N ILE A 147 -13.13 11.65 -4.15
CA ILE A 147 -12.27 10.52 -3.79
C ILE A 147 -13.19 9.33 -3.54
N TYR A 148 -12.79 8.17 -4.04
CA TYR A 148 -13.41 6.88 -3.74
C TYR A 148 -12.40 6.05 -2.96
N LEU A 149 -12.78 5.55 -1.80
CA LEU A 149 -11.94 4.67 -0.99
C LEU A 149 -11.96 3.26 -1.56
N THR A 150 -10.81 2.59 -1.50
CA THR A 150 -10.74 1.14 -1.71
C THR A 150 -11.29 0.41 -0.48
N LYS A 151 -11.80 -0.80 -0.67
CA LYS A 151 -12.22 -1.67 0.44
C LYS A 151 -11.12 -1.87 1.49
N ASN A 152 -9.86 -1.96 1.06
CA ASN A 152 -8.71 -2.11 1.94
C ASN A 152 -8.51 -0.86 2.81
N ILE A 153 -8.58 0.34 2.24
CA ILE A 153 -8.46 1.59 3.02
C ILE A 153 -9.63 1.75 4.00
N GLU A 154 -10.86 1.44 3.57
CA GLU A 154 -12.01 1.43 4.47
C GLU A 154 -11.79 0.49 5.67
N TYR A 155 -11.30 -0.73 5.42
CA TYR A 155 -10.96 -1.67 6.48
C TYR A 155 -9.90 -1.11 7.43
N LEU A 156 -8.82 -0.52 6.89
CA LEU A 156 -7.76 0.08 7.70
C LEU A 156 -8.26 1.24 8.56
N PHE A 157 -9.17 2.07 8.04
CA PHE A 157 -9.82 3.12 8.82
C PHE A 157 -10.68 2.54 9.95
N LYS A 158 -11.55 1.57 9.65
CA LYS A 158 -12.39 0.91 10.67
C LYS A 158 -11.53 0.29 11.76
N LYS A 159 -10.47 -0.42 11.38
CA LYS A 159 -9.51 -0.99 12.33
C LYS A 159 -8.83 0.10 13.18
N SER A 160 -8.44 1.21 12.57
CA SER A 160 -7.82 2.34 13.29
C SER A 160 -8.76 2.94 14.33
N LEU A 161 -10.05 3.05 14.00
CA LEU A 161 -11.08 3.57 14.91
C LEU A 161 -11.43 2.64 16.07
N LEU A 162 -11.12 1.35 15.96
CA LEU A 162 -11.25 0.39 17.08
C LEU A 162 -10.10 0.50 18.07
N GLU A 163 -8.91 0.89 17.61
CA GLU A 163 -7.67 0.90 18.41
C GLU A 163 -7.30 2.30 18.92
N PHE A 164 -7.76 3.37 18.26
CA PHE A 164 -7.31 4.74 18.53
C PHE A 164 -8.44 5.78 18.45
N ASP A 165 -8.34 6.81 19.29
CA ASP A 165 -9.18 8.00 19.22
C ASP A 165 -9.01 8.76 17.89
N GLU A 166 -10.09 9.35 17.39
CA GLU A 166 -10.09 10.15 16.15
C GLU A 166 -9.07 11.29 16.18
N LYS A 167 -8.90 11.93 17.34
CA LYS A 167 -7.92 13.01 17.55
C LYS A 167 -6.48 12.52 17.34
N ILE A 168 -6.20 11.26 17.65
CA ILE A 168 -4.89 10.63 17.43
C ILE A 168 -4.70 10.34 15.94
N ILE A 169 -5.72 9.75 15.30
CA ILE A 169 -5.69 9.42 13.86
C ILE A 169 -5.46 10.69 13.01
N LEU A 170 -6.11 11.81 13.34
CA LEU A 170 -5.87 13.10 12.67
C LEU A 170 -4.40 13.54 12.74
N LYS A 171 -3.75 13.37 13.91
CA LYS A 171 -2.35 13.76 14.12
C LYS A 171 -1.35 12.94 13.28
N TRP A 172 -1.72 11.74 12.83
CA TRP A 172 -0.87 10.91 11.96
C TRP A 172 -0.54 11.58 10.63
N THR A 173 -1.41 12.50 10.19
CA THR A 173 -1.33 13.10 8.84
C THR A 173 -0.52 14.38 8.78
N ASN A 174 0.26 14.71 9.82
CA ASN A 174 1.22 15.80 9.78
C ASN A 174 2.17 15.64 8.58
N LEU A 175 2.38 16.73 7.82
CA LEU A 175 3.11 16.68 6.55
C LEU A 175 4.54 16.13 6.68
N ASP A 176 5.23 16.48 7.78
CA ASP A 176 6.60 16.01 8.03
C ASP A 176 6.60 14.52 8.41
N GLN A 177 5.55 14.04 9.09
CA GLN A 177 5.37 12.62 9.37
C GLN A 177 5.09 11.84 8.09
N VAL A 178 4.15 12.29 7.25
CA VAL A 178 3.83 11.66 5.97
C VAL A 178 5.09 11.57 5.09
N TYR A 179 5.89 12.64 5.06
CA TYR A 179 7.18 12.64 4.35
C TYR A 179 8.14 11.59 4.90
N ARG A 180 8.36 11.53 6.22
CA ARG A 180 9.25 10.56 6.87
C ARG A 180 8.81 9.11 6.63
N ILE A 181 7.52 8.83 6.77
CA ILE A 181 6.94 7.50 6.53
C ILE A 181 7.19 7.08 5.08
N THR A 182 6.92 7.98 4.14
CA THR A 182 7.14 7.72 2.71
C THR A 182 8.62 7.50 2.39
N LYS A 183 9.52 8.32 2.96
CA LYS A 183 10.96 8.19 2.75
C LYS A 183 11.49 6.84 3.23
N LYS A 184 11.10 6.41 4.43
CA LYS A 184 11.47 5.09 4.97
C LYS A 184 10.97 3.94 4.11
N CYS A 185 9.77 4.07 3.55
CA CYS A 185 9.23 3.09 2.62
C CYS A 185 10.09 2.99 1.34
N PHE A 186 10.46 4.14 0.76
CA PHE A 186 11.30 4.19 -0.43
C PHE A 186 12.71 3.64 -0.20
N GLU A 187 13.30 3.94 0.96
CA GLU A 187 14.57 3.35 1.41
C GLU A 187 14.46 1.82 1.51
N TYR A 188 13.38 1.29 2.10
CA TYR A 188 13.17 -0.15 2.23
C TYR A 188 13.02 -0.87 0.89
N ILE A 189 12.24 -0.31 -0.04
CA ILE A 189 12.02 -0.95 -1.35
C ILE A 189 13.22 -0.78 -2.30
N GLY A 190 14.21 0.04 -1.94
CA GLY A 190 15.39 0.31 -2.76
C GLY A 190 15.12 1.26 -3.94
N PHE A 191 14.11 2.13 -3.82
CA PHE A 191 13.72 3.06 -4.89
C PHE A 191 14.00 4.51 -4.47
N ASN A 192 14.76 5.25 -5.28
CA ASN A 192 15.03 6.68 -5.02
C ASN A 192 13.84 7.55 -5.43
N GLY A 193 12.79 7.55 -4.60
CA GLY A 193 11.53 8.21 -4.86
C GLY A 193 11.05 9.16 -3.75
N ALA A 194 9.98 9.86 -4.04
CA ALA A 194 9.25 10.72 -3.12
C ALA A 194 7.73 10.46 -3.23
N CYS A 195 6.92 11.05 -2.35
CA CYS A 195 5.47 10.83 -2.33
C CYS A 195 4.77 11.01 -3.69
N HIS A 196 5.33 11.84 -4.57
CA HIS A 196 4.79 12.06 -5.91
C HIS A 196 4.95 10.86 -6.85
N ASP A 197 5.88 9.94 -6.55
CA ASP A 197 6.13 8.74 -7.35
C ASP A 197 5.09 7.64 -7.09
N PHE A 198 4.50 7.57 -5.87
CA PHE A 198 3.29 6.76 -5.65
C PHE A 198 2.14 7.19 -6.55
N ARG A 199 1.91 8.51 -6.65
CA ARG A 199 0.88 9.06 -7.53
C ARG A 199 1.17 8.84 -9.01
N ARG A 200 2.44 8.81 -9.41
CA ARG A 200 2.84 8.49 -10.79
C ARG A 200 2.58 7.02 -11.09
N HIS A 201 2.98 6.14 -10.18
CA HIS A 201 2.69 4.72 -10.29
C HIS A 201 1.19 4.45 -10.35
N PHE A 202 0.39 5.11 -9.52
CA PHE A 202 -1.08 5.04 -9.61
C PHE A 202 -1.58 5.34 -11.03
N ALA A 203 -1.10 6.44 -11.63
CA ALA A 203 -1.51 6.82 -12.98
C ALA A 203 -1.06 5.81 -14.04
N GLN A 204 0.20 5.37 -13.95
CA GLN A 204 0.77 4.38 -14.87
C GLN A 204 0.06 3.03 -14.74
N ASN A 205 -0.21 2.54 -13.54
CA ASN A 205 -0.92 1.28 -13.32
C ASN A 205 -2.32 1.31 -13.94
N LEU A 206 -3.02 2.47 -13.89
CA LEU A 206 -4.29 2.62 -14.58
C LEU A 206 -4.14 2.65 -16.10
N ASP A 207 -3.11 3.34 -16.60
CA ASP A 207 -2.80 3.41 -18.04
C ASP A 207 -2.42 2.04 -18.61
N GLU A 208 -1.57 1.28 -17.92
CA GLU A 208 -1.18 -0.09 -18.25
C GLU A 208 -2.36 -1.07 -18.26
N LYS A 209 -3.39 -0.78 -17.46
CA LYS A 209 -4.66 -1.52 -17.45
C LYS A 209 -5.60 -1.15 -18.61
N GLY A 210 -5.25 -0.14 -19.40
CA GLY A 210 -6.04 0.32 -20.53
C GLY A 210 -7.18 1.27 -20.13
N GLU A 211 -7.09 1.89 -18.95
CA GLU A 211 -8.10 2.85 -18.52
C GLU A 211 -8.06 4.13 -19.35
N ARG A 212 -9.23 4.72 -19.58
CA ARG A 212 -9.33 5.96 -20.37
C ARG A 212 -8.57 7.09 -19.68
N LEU A 213 -7.77 7.84 -20.44
CA LEU A 213 -7.03 9.01 -19.91
C LEU A 213 -7.94 10.03 -19.19
N SER A 214 -9.20 10.15 -19.61
CA SER A 214 -10.21 10.99 -18.96
C SER A 214 -10.56 10.52 -17.54
N VAL A 215 -10.65 9.19 -17.32
CA VAL A 215 -10.86 8.56 -16.01
C VAL A 215 -9.65 8.81 -15.11
N ILE A 216 -8.45 8.52 -15.61
CA ILE A 216 -7.19 8.74 -14.89
C ILE A 216 -7.06 10.22 -14.47
N LYS A 217 -7.34 11.15 -15.39
CA LYS A 217 -7.32 12.59 -15.13
C LYS A 217 -8.32 13.01 -14.05
N THR A 218 -9.52 12.45 -14.09
CA THR A 218 -10.59 12.72 -13.10
C THR A 218 -10.18 12.26 -11.71
N LEU A 219 -9.70 11.02 -11.59
CA LEU A 219 -9.23 10.45 -10.32
C LEU A 219 -8.03 11.21 -9.74
N MET A 220 -7.10 11.64 -10.60
CA MET A 220 -5.97 12.44 -10.16
C MET A 220 -6.38 13.87 -9.77
N GLY A 221 -7.37 14.49 -10.42
CA GLY A 221 -7.69 15.90 -10.25
C GLY A 221 -6.57 16.82 -10.75
N HIS A 222 -6.16 16.60 -12.00
CA HIS A 222 -5.28 17.51 -12.75
C HIS A 222 -6.12 18.50 -13.55
N SER A 223 -6.02 19.79 -13.20
CA SER A 223 -6.72 20.89 -13.89
C SER A 223 -6.02 21.38 -15.16
N ASN A 224 -4.81 20.91 -15.49
CA ASN A 224 -4.13 21.32 -16.72
C ASN A 224 -3.21 20.23 -17.28
N ILE A 225 -3.29 20.02 -18.59
CA ILE A 225 -2.21 19.75 -19.58
C ILE A 225 -2.94 19.56 -20.91
N ALA A 226 -2.91 20.58 -21.77
CA ALA A 226 -3.47 20.66 -23.13
C ALA A 226 -5.00 20.44 -23.29
N THR A 227 -5.62 21.49 -23.80
CA THR A 227 -7.02 21.93 -23.73
C THR A 227 -8.05 21.16 -24.58
N THR A 228 -7.96 19.85 -24.79
CA THR A 228 -8.91 19.17 -25.72
C THR A 228 -9.65 17.94 -25.20
N SER A 229 -9.27 17.35 -24.06
CA SER A 229 -9.95 16.14 -23.54
C SER A 229 -11.04 16.41 -22.47
N ILE A 230 -11.61 17.62 -22.41
CA ILE A 230 -12.34 18.13 -21.22
C ILE A 230 -13.84 17.74 -21.14
N TYR A 231 -14.44 17.13 -22.18
CA TYR A 231 -15.91 16.98 -22.23
C TYR A 231 -16.45 15.54 -22.17
N ILE A 232 -15.93 14.68 -21.30
CA ILE A 232 -16.58 13.39 -21.01
C ILE A 232 -16.87 13.31 -19.51
N LYS A 233 -18.14 13.48 -19.13
CA LYS A 233 -18.62 13.20 -17.78
C LYS A 233 -18.44 11.71 -17.50
N GLN A 234 -17.55 11.39 -16.59
CA GLN A 234 -17.32 10.00 -16.18
C GLN A 234 -18.46 9.54 -15.27
N ASN A 235 -18.82 8.25 -15.36
CA ASN A 235 -19.82 7.66 -14.47
C ASN A 235 -19.16 7.33 -13.12
N ASP A 236 -19.79 7.71 -12.01
CA ASP A 236 -19.33 7.39 -10.66
C ASP A 236 -19.14 5.88 -10.44
N ASN A 237 -19.99 5.04 -11.04
CA ASN A 237 -19.85 3.58 -10.94
C ASN A 237 -18.58 3.08 -11.65
N GLU A 238 -18.22 3.67 -12.77
CA GLU A 238 -16.99 3.36 -13.49
C GLU A 238 -15.78 3.77 -12.65
N LEU A 239 -15.77 4.98 -12.10
CA LEU A 239 -14.69 5.47 -11.23
C LEU A 239 -14.48 4.57 -10.00
N ARG A 240 -15.57 4.11 -9.36
CA ARG A 240 -15.52 3.16 -8.24
C ARG A 240 -14.95 1.81 -8.64
N GLN A 241 -15.33 1.29 -9.81
CA GLN A 241 -14.83 0.00 -10.31
C GLN A 241 -13.33 0.06 -10.58
N VAL A 242 -12.87 1.13 -11.26
CA VAL A 242 -11.46 1.33 -11.58
C VAL A 242 -10.61 1.39 -10.31
N ILE A 243 -11.03 2.16 -9.30
CA ILE A 243 -10.33 2.25 -8.00
C ILE A 243 -10.29 0.90 -7.27
N ASN A 244 -11.40 0.15 -7.26
CA ASN A 244 -11.43 -1.16 -6.58
C ASN A 244 -10.66 -2.27 -7.33
N ASN A 245 -10.48 -2.12 -8.64
CA ASN A 245 -9.77 -3.09 -9.47
C ASN A 245 -8.26 -2.79 -9.58
N GLN A 246 -7.73 -1.80 -8.85
CA GLN A 246 -6.32 -1.39 -8.96
C GLN A 246 -5.29 -2.44 -8.55
N HIS A 247 -5.65 -3.37 -7.68
CA HIS A 247 -4.79 -4.49 -7.28
C HIS A 247 -5.13 -5.80 -7.98
N LYS A 248 -6.23 -5.84 -8.74
CA LYS A 248 -6.51 -6.98 -9.61
C LYS A 248 -5.50 -6.93 -10.74
N GLN A 249 -4.77 -8.02 -10.96
CA GLN A 249 -3.92 -8.12 -12.12
C GLN A 249 -4.78 -7.93 -13.37
N LYS A 250 -4.19 -7.39 -14.45
CA LYS A 250 -4.76 -7.59 -15.79
C LYS A 250 -5.02 -9.10 -15.91
N PRO A 251 -6.12 -9.57 -16.53
CA PRO A 251 -6.08 -10.92 -17.06
C PRO A 251 -4.90 -10.92 -18.03
N VAL A 252 -3.74 -11.42 -17.58
CA VAL A 252 -2.70 -11.87 -18.47
C VAL A 252 -3.38 -13.04 -19.15
N VAL A 253 -3.76 -12.85 -20.41
CA VAL A 253 -4.23 -13.92 -21.27
C VAL A 253 -3.00 -14.76 -21.61
N ASP A 254 -2.44 -15.42 -20.59
CA ASP A 254 -1.68 -16.64 -20.74
C ASP A 254 -2.61 -17.76 -20.29
N VAL A 255 -3.61 -17.99 -21.15
CA VAL A 255 -4.63 -19.04 -20.97
C VAL A 255 -3.95 -20.38 -20.75
N LYS A 256 -2.74 -20.58 -21.28
CA LYS A 256 -2.00 -21.83 -21.17
C LYS A 256 -1.43 -22.04 -19.78
N HIS A 257 -0.71 -21.07 -19.22
CA HIS A 257 -0.16 -21.20 -17.87
C HIS A 257 -1.25 -21.22 -16.78
N HIS A 258 -2.34 -20.46 -16.97
CA HIS A 258 -3.43 -20.44 -15.99
C HIS A 258 -4.27 -21.73 -16.03
N ILE A 259 -4.52 -22.30 -17.22
CA ILE A 259 -5.13 -23.63 -17.35
C ILE A 259 -4.22 -24.68 -16.72
N GLU A 260 -2.91 -24.62 -16.96
CA GLU A 260 -1.94 -25.57 -16.40
C GLU A 260 -1.90 -25.51 -14.86
N LEU A 261 -1.90 -24.32 -14.27
CA LEU A 261 -2.00 -24.14 -12.82
C LEU A 261 -3.36 -24.57 -12.26
N THR A 262 -4.45 -24.36 -13.00
CA THR A 262 -5.81 -24.73 -12.55
C THR A 262 -5.97 -26.24 -12.58
N ASN A 263 -5.56 -26.89 -13.66
CA ASN A 263 -5.51 -28.35 -13.78
C ASN A 263 -4.60 -28.94 -12.69
N ARG A 264 -3.46 -28.31 -12.41
CA ARG A 264 -2.57 -28.77 -11.33
C ARG A 264 -3.19 -28.64 -9.94
N CYS A 265 -3.93 -27.56 -9.70
CA CYS A 265 -4.70 -27.38 -8.46
C CYS A 265 -5.81 -28.43 -8.35
N GLU A 266 -6.53 -28.74 -9.43
CA GLU A 266 -7.59 -29.75 -9.46
C GLU A 266 -7.02 -31.17 -9.24
N GLU A 267 -5.89 -31.51 -9.87
CA GLU A 267 -5.18 -32.77 -9.62
C GLU A 267 -4.77 -32.92 -8.15
N LEU A 268 -4.23 -31.86 -7.55
CA LEU A 268 -3.86 -31.84 -6.14
C LEU A 268 -5.08 -31.95 -5.24
N LEU A 269 -6.18 -31.25 -5.55
CA LEU A 269 -7.43 -31.32 -4.80
C LEU A 269 -8.02 -32.73 -4.84
N ASN A 270 -8.03 -33.36 -6.02
CA ASN A 270 -8.51 -34.73 -6.22
C ASN A 270 -7.63 -35.73 -5.47
N SER A 271 -6.30 -35.55 -5.48
CA SER A 271 -5.39 -36.40 -4.70
C SER A 271 -5.58 -36.23 -3.19
N ILE A 272 -5.90 -35.03 -2.71
CA ILE A 272 -6.20 -34.78 -1.29
C ILE A 272 -7.52 -35.46 -0.91
N ASN A 273 -8.58 -35.25 -1.71
CA ASN A 273 -9.89 -35.85 -1.47
C ASN A 273 -9.83 -37.39 -1.49
N ALA A 274 -9.07 -37.99 -2.41
CA ALA A 274 -8.88 -39.44 -2.46
C ALA A 274 -8.13 -39.97 -1.22
N LYS A 275 -7.18 -39.20 -0.67
CA LYS A 275 -6.50 -39.56 0.58
C LYS A 275 -7.43 -39.43 1.77
N ASP A 276 -8.27 -38.40 1.81
CA ASP A 276 -9.29 -38.23 2.86
C ASP A 276 -10.31 -39.37 2.83
N GLU A 277 -10.77 -39.78 1.64
CA GLU A 277 -11.65 -40.94 1.49
C GLU A 277 -10.99 -42.25 1.93
N MET A 278 -9.70 -42.44 1.62
CA MET A 278 -8.92 -43.59 2.11
C MET A 278 -8.78 -43.56 3.65
N ILE A 279 -8.55 -42.38 4.24
CA ILE A 279 -8.49 -42.21 5.70
C ILE A 279 -9.85 -42.52 6.34
N GLN A 280 -10.96 -42.05 5.77
CA GLN A 280 -12.31 -42.35 6.26
C GLN A 280 -12.62 -43.85 6.18
N ASN A 281 -12.26 -44.52 5.09
CA ASN A 281 -12.42 -45.97 4.96
C ASN A 281 -11.57 -46.75 5.97
N LEU A 282 -10.34 -46.28 6.24
CA LEU A 282 -9.49 -46.86 7.28
C LEU A 282 -10.07 -46.64 8.68
N LEU A 283 -10.64 -45.47 8.97
CA LEU A 283 -11.32 -45.18 10.23
C LEU A 283 -12.52 -46.09 10.45
N ILE A 284 -13.39 -46.25 9.45
CA ILE A 284 -14.53 -47.18 9.49
C ILE A 284 -14.05 -48.61 9.77
N LYS A 285 -12.95 -49.03 9.12
CA LYS A 285 -12.37 -50.36 9.33
C LYS A 285 -11.78 -50.52 10.73
N ILE A 286 -11.13 -49.50 11.27
CA ILE A 286 -10.62 -49.48 12.65
C ILE A 286 -11.78 -49.56 13.64
N GLU A 287 -12.86 -48.80 13.44
CA GLU A 287 -14.05 -48.82 14.29
C GLU A 287 -14.72 -50.20 14.32
N SER A 288 -14.86 -50.84 13.15
CA SER A 288 -15.35 -52.23 13.05
C SER A 288 -14.47 -53.20 13.85
N LEU A 289 -13.14 -53.12 13.70
CA LEU A 289 -12.20 -53.99 14.43
C LEU A 289 -12.21 -53.74 15.94
N VAL A 290 -12.46 -52.50 16.37
CA VAL A 290 -12.63 -52.15 17.79
C VAL A 290 -13.91 -52.79 18.34
N GLN A 291 -15.01 -52.75 17.59
CA GLN A 291 -16.28 -53.36 17.98
C GLN A 291 -16.17 -54.89 18.09
N ASP A 292 -15.53 -55.54 17.11
CA ASP A 292 -15.30 -56.98 17.12
C ASP A 292 -14.47 -57.42 18.34
N ASN A 293 -13.43 -56.65 18.68
CA ASN A 293 -12.62 -56.90 19.88
C ASN A 293 -13.43 -56.75 21.17
N GLN A 294 -14.37 -55.81 21.25
CA GLN A 294 -15.25 -55.67 22.41
C GLN A 294 -16.20 -56.87 22.53
N ASN A 295 -16.77 -57.33 21.41
CA ASN A 295 -17.64 -58.50 21.39
C ASN A 295 -16.89 -59.75 21.87
N LEU A 296 -15.67 -60.00 21.36
CA LEU A 296 -14.83 -61.11 21.79
C LEU A 296 -14.49 -61.05 23.29
N LYS A 297 -14.22 -59.86 23.84
CA LYS A 297 -14.00 -59.69 25.29
C LYS A 297 -15.24 -60.06 26.11
N ASN A 298 -16.43 -59.72 25.62
CA ASN A 298 -17.69 -60.06 26.28
C ASN A 298 -17.92 -61.57 26.26
N GLU A 299 -17.76 -62.22 25.11
CA GLU A 299 -17.88 -63.68 24.99
C GLU A 299 -16.89 -64.42 25.92
N LEU A 300 -15.65 -63.94 26.00
CA LEU A 300 -14.61 -64.53 26.85
C LEU A 300 -14.94 -64.36 28.35
N SER A 301 -15.56 -63.24 28.72
CA SER A 301 -16.10 -63.01 30.08
C SER A 301 -17.24 -63.98 30.41
N GLU A 302 -18.18 -64.18 29.48
CA GLU A 302 -19.27 -65.15 29.64
C GLU A 302 -18.76 -66.58 29.77
N LEU A 303 -17.80 -66.99 28.93
CA LEU A 303 -17.19 -68.31 28.97
C LEU A 303 -16.47 -68.54 30.30
N ASN A 304 -15.74 -67.55 30.80
CA ASN A 304 -15.09 -67.59 32.10
C ASN A 304 -16.09 -67.72 33.25
N ASN A 305 -17.22 -67.01 33.17
CA ASN A 305 -18.29 -67.14 34.15
C ASN A 305 -18.94 -68.53 34.10
N LYS A 306 -19.14 -69.09 32.90
CA LYS A 306 -19.63 -70.45 32.71
C LYS A 306 -18.64 -71.49 33.25
N PHE A 307 -17.34 -71.31 33.01
CA PHE A 307 -16.28 -72.18 33.54
C PHE A 307 -16.21 -72.12 35.07
N LYS A 308 -16.29 -70.93 35.68
CA LYS A 308 -16.38 -70.77 37.14
C LYS A 308 -17.62 -71.48 37.72
N ARG A 309 -18.78 -71.36 37.06
CA ARG A 309 -20.01 -72.07 37.46
C ARG A 309 -19.85 -73.59 37.37
N LEU A 310 -19.22 -74.10 36.31
CA LEU A 310 -18.95 -75.53 36.14
C LEU A 310 -17.99 -76.06 37.21
N LYS A 311 -16.91 -75.34 37.50
CA LYS A 311 -15.94 -75.69 38.55
C LYS A 311 -16.57 -75.75 39.95
N ASN A 312 -17.58 -74.92 40.21
CA ASN A 312 -18.33 -74.89 41.47
C ASN A 312 -19.52 -75.85 41.51
N SER A 313 -19.80 -76.57 40.42
CA SER A 313 -20.88 -77.56 40.38
C SER A 313 -20.42 -78.90 40.98
N ASN A 314 -21.29 -79.55 41.76
CA ASN A 314 -21.04 -80.84 42.40
C ASN A 314 -20.76 -82.01 41.42
N SER A 315 -20.92 -81.81 40.11
CA SER A 315 -20.62 -82.79 39.07
C SER A 315 -19.12 -82.81 38.72
N TYR A 316 -18.48 -81.63 38.67
CA TYR A 316 -17.07 -81.47 38.28
C TYR A 316 -16.12 -82.05 39.33
N SER A 317 -16.48 -81.97 40.62
CA SER A 317 -15.71 -82.61 41.70
C SER A 317 -15.83 -84.14 41.72
N LYS A 318 -16.88 -84.71 41.12
CA LYS A 318 -17.05 -86.16 40.97
C LYS A 318 -16.28 -86.72 39.77
N GLU A 319 -16.21 -86.00 38.65
CA GLU A 319 -15.46 -86.44 37.47
C GLU A 319 -13.94 -86.34 37.64
N ILE A 320 -13.42 -85.30 38.30
CA ILE A 320 -11.98 -85.22 38.65
C ILE A 320 -11.59 -86.38 39.58
N LYS A 321 -12.40 -86.69 40.59
CA LYS A 321 -12.20 -87.85 41.47
C LYS A 321 -12.27 -89.21 40.75
N ARG A 322 -12.91 -89.27 39.58
CA ARG A 322 -13.05 -90.49 38.77
C ARG A 322 -11.87 -90.66 37.80
N ILE A 323 -11.29 -89.55 37.34
CA ILE A 323 -10.09 -89.54 36.48
C ILE A 323 -8.82 -89.75 37.30
N ASP A 324 -8.70 -89.19 38.51
CA ASP A 324 -7.56 -89.46 39.41
C ASP A 324 -7.55 -90.89 39.99
N SER A 325 -8.65 -91.64 39.82
CA SER A 325 -8.77 -93.04 40.26
C SER A 325 -8.55 -94.08 39.14
N LEU A 326 -8.36 -93.62 37.90
CA LEU A 326 -7.97 -94.43 36.74
C LEU A 326 -6.47 -94.20 36.48
#